data_AF-A0A526Q3V5-F1
#
_entry.id   AF-A0A526Q3V5-F1
#
_cell.length_a   1.000
_cell.length_b   1.000
_cell.length_c   1.000
_cell.angle_alpha   90.00
_cell.angle_beta   90.00
_cell.angle_gamma   90.00
#
_symmetry.space_group_name_H-M   'P 1'
#
loop_
_entity.id
_entity.type
_entity.pdbx_description
1 polymer ?
#
loop_
_entity_poly.entity_id
_entity_poly.type
_entity_poly.pdbx_seq_one_letter_code
_entity_poly.pdbx_strand_id
1 'polypeptide(L)'
;HMLHDGMPDGKTRPIDFLMPSIKVILLGGMQEPGHGAGSILAGLLAHPEQLRQVLDDLDTFVPKAVDEGLRWVAPIGTQTRQTTRAVEIGGAVIPAGTPVAALVSSASRDESRFTDPDRFDIHRDEGNHAAFGFGHHFCSGRFFAREQMCL
;
A
#
# COMPACT_ATOMS: atom_id res chain seq x y z
N HIS A 1 19.98 -1.14 13.65
CA HIS A 1 19.16 -2.27 13.15
C HIS A 1 18.36 -2.93 14.28
N MET A 2 17.29 -3.66 13.93
CA MET A 2 16.27 -4.18 14.86
C MET A 2 16.81 -4.95 16.09
N LEU A 3 18.00 -5.53 16.00
CA LEU A 3 18.59 -6.33 17.09
C LEU A 3 19.14 -5.48 18.25
N HIS A 4 19.77 -4.34 17.96
CA HIS A 4 20.54 -3.55 18.95
C HIS A 4 19.97 -2.14 19.21
N ASP A 5 19.21 -1.54 18.28
CA ASP A 5 18.80 -0.13 18.41
C ASP A 5 18.01 0.10 19.70
N GLY A 6 18.46 1.02 20.56
CA GLY A 6 17.79 1.33 21.83
C GLY A 6 17.95 0.27 22.94
N MET A 7 18.81 -0.74 22.76
CA MET A 7 19.17 -1.70 23.81
C MET A 7 20.39 -1.21 24.61
N PRO A 8 20.53 -1.60 25.89
CA PRO A 8 21.76 -1.37 26.65
C PRO A 8 22.98 -2.04 25.98
N ASP A 9 24.17 -1.52 26.27
CA ASP A 9 25.42 -2.07 25.75
C ASP A 9 25.56 -3.57 26.02
N GLY A 10 25.96 -4.31 24.98
CA GLY A 10 26.10 -5.77 25.04
C GLY A 10 24.77 -6.53 25.14
N LYS A 11 23.62 -5.88 24.99
CA LYS A 11 22.29 -6.52 24.98
C LYS A 11 21.64 -6.50 23.60
N THR A 12 20.74 -7.45 23.39
CA THR A 12 19.94 -7.59 22.17
C THR A 12 18.48 -7.79 22.50
N ARG A 13 17.60 -7.44 21.55
CA ARG A 13 16.22 -7.90 21.63
C ARG A 13 16.17 -9.43 21.52
N PRO A 14 15.32 -10.11 22.31
CA PRO A 14 15.11 -11.55 22.17
C PRO A 14 14.66 -11.91 20.76
N ILE A 15 15.12 -13.04 20.22
CA ILE A 15 14.75 -13.48 18.87
C ILE A 15 13.23 -13.60 18.73
N ASP A 16 12.55 -14.21 19.70
CA ASP A 16 11.08 -14.41 19.66
C ASP A 16 10.30 -13.09 19.59
N PHE A 17 10.88 -11.99 20.10
CA PHE A 17 10.31 -10.65 19.96
C PHE A 17 10.43 -10.11 18.53
N LEU A 18 11.52 -10.45 17.82
CA LEU A 18 11.81 -9.99 16.46
C LEU A 18 11.13 -10.84 15.39
N MET A 19 10.99 -12.15 15.64
CA MET A 19 10.53 -13.12 14.64
C MET A 19 9.20 -12.75 13.96
N PRO A 20 8.16 -12.26 14.66
CA PRO A 20 6.93 -11.85 14.01
C PRO A 20 7.15 -10.74 12.97
N SER A 21 7.92 -9.71 13.31
CA SER A 21 8.22 -8.60 12.40
C SER A 21 9.08 -9.04 11.21
N ILE A 22 10.05 -9.92 11.44
CA ILE A 22 10.85 -10.51 10.36
C ILE A 22 9.95 -11.26 9.38
N LYS A 23 9.00 -12.06 9.87
CA LYS A 23 8.04 -12.77 9.01
C LYS A 23 7.18 -11.81 8.18
N VAL A 24 6.73 -10.69 8.77
CA VAL A 24 5.97 -9.65 8.04
C VAL A 24 6.82 -9.04 6.93
N ILE A 25 8.10 -8.74 7.19
CA ILE A 25 9.01 -8.17 6.19
C ILE A 25 9.30 -9.18 5.06
N LEU A 26 9.56 -10.44 5.40
CA LEU A 26 9.82 -11.50 4.40
C LEU A 26 8.59 -11.79 3.53
N LEU A 27 7.38 -11.61 4.06
CA LEU A 27 6.16 -11.74 3.27
C LEU A 27 5.88 -10.44 2.50
N GLY A 28 5.36 -9.41 3.17
CA GLY A 28 4.89 -8.20 2.50
C GLY A 28 6.03 -7.34 1.94
N GLY A 29 7.15 -7.23 2.66
CA GLY A 29 8.29 -6.43 2.20
C GLY A 29 8.96 -6.98 0.96
N MET A 30 8.92 -8.30 0.73
CA MET A 30 9.49 -8.94 -0.47
C MET A 30 8.46 -9.07 -1.60
N GLN A 31 7.20 -9.35 -1.27
CA GLN A 31 6.15 -9.64 -2.25
C GLN A 31 5.57 -8.37 -2.87
N GLU A 32 5.20 -7.38 -2.05
CA GLU A 32 4.32 -6.30 -2.52
C GLU A 32 4.96 -5.34 -3.54
N PRO A 33 6.25 -4.98 -3.46
CA PRO A 33 6.88 -4.17 -4.51
C PRO A 33 6.83 -4.87 -5.87
N GLY A 34 7.01 -6.19 -5.91
CA GLY A 34 6.92 -6.99 -7.13
C GLY A 34 5.50 -7.05 -7.70
N HIS A 35 4.49 -7.25 -6.85
CA HIS A 35 3.08 -7.17 -7.26
C HIS A 35 2.70 -5.77 -7.77
N GLY A 36 3.19 -4.72 -7.11
CA GLY A 36 3.01 -3.34 -7.54
C GLY A 36 3.61 -3.11 -8.93
N ALA A 37 4.90 -3.42 -9.11
CA ALA A 37 5.58 -3.32 -10.40
C ALA A 37 4.87 -4.11 -11.51
N GLY A 38 4.44 -5.34 -11.22
CA GLY A 38 3.67 -6.16 -12.16
C GLY A 38 2.33 -5.53 -12.56
N SER A 39 1.62 -4.93 -11.61
CA SER A 39 0.34 -4.25 -11.86
C SER A 39 0.51 -2.97 -12.67
N ILE A 40 1.56 -2.20 -12.38
CA ILE A 40 1.94 -0.99 -13.14
C ILE A 40 2.26 -1.37 -14.59
N LEU A 41 3.11 -2.38 -14.79
CA LEU A 41 3.48 -2.86 -16.11
C LEU A 41 2.25 -3.38 -16.87
N ALA A 42 1.37 -4.14 -16.23
CA ALA A 42 0.14 -4.61 -16.84
C ALA A 42 -0.77 -3.45 -17.28
N GLY A 43 -0.92 -2.42 -16.42
CA GLY A 43 -1.68 -1.22 -16.73
C GLY A 43 -1.12 -0.46 -17.94
N LEU A 44 0.20 -0.24 -17.98
CA LEU A 44 0.87 0.44 -19.07
C LEU A 44 0.83 -0.36 -20.39
N LEU A 45 1.02 -1.68 -20.35
CA LEU A 45 0.94 -2.52 -21.55
C LEU A 45 -0.48 -2.58 -22.13
N ALA A 46 -1.51 -2.42 -21.30
CA ALA A 46 -2.90 -2.30 -21.75
C ALA A 46 -3.21 -0.92 -22.35
N HIS A 47 -2.35 0.08 -22.15
CA HIS A 47 -2.52 1.47 -22.59
C HIS A 47 -1.24 1.99 -23.28
N PRO A 48 -0.94 1.53 -24.52
CA PRO A 48 0.33 1.81 -25.20
C PRO A 48 0.64 3.31 -25.37
N GLU A 49 -0.38 4.16 -25.44
CA GLU A 49 -0.24 5.61 -25.47
C GLU A 49 0.33 6.17 -24.16
N GLN A 50 -0.11 5.66 -23.01
CA GLN A 50 0.40 6.04 -21.70
C GLN A 50 1.79 5.45 -21.46
N LEU A 51 2.04 4.22 -21.91
CA LEU A 51 3.38 3.64 -21.91
C LEU A 51 4.37 4.49 -22.71
N ARG A 52 3.98 4.98 -23.89
CA ARG A 52 4.81 5.89 -24.68
C ARG A 52 5.15 7.15 -23.89
N GLN A 53 4.15 7.79 -23.27
CA GLN A 53 4.36 8.98 -22.45
C GLN A 53 5.35 8.74 -21.30
N VAL A 54 5.26 7.58 -20.63
CA VAL A 54 6.22 7.19 -19.59
C VAL A 54 7.63 7.06 -20.17
N LEU A 55 7.79 6.39 -21.32
CA LEU A 55 9.10 6.21 -21.95
C LEU A 55 9.71 7.52 -22.46
N ASP A 56 8.88 8.48 -22.88
CA ASP A 56 9.33 9.78 -23.39
C ASP A 56 9.76 10.74 -22.25
N ASP A 57 9.18 10.61 -21.05
CA ASP A 57 9.53 11.41 -19.86
C ASP A 57 9.36 10.59 -18.56
N LEU A 58 10.42 9.86 -18.21
CA LEU A 58 10.44 8.97 -17.06
C LEU A 58 10.26 9.72 -15.73
N ASP A 59 10.94 10.85 -15.57
CA ASP A 59 10.95 11.62 -14.31
C ASP A 59 9.56 12.12 -13.95
N THR A 60 8.79 12.57 -14.95
CA THR A 60 7.42 13.05 -14.74
C THR A 60 6.42 11.91 -14.54
N PHE A 61 6.51 10.85 -15.36
CA PHE A 61 5.41 9.89 -15.47
C PHE A 61 5.62 8.58 -14.72
N VAL A 62 6.86 8.17 -14.40
CA VAL A 62 7.08 6.97 -13.57
C VAL A 62 6.43 7.13 -12.19
N PRO A 63 6.60 8.23 -11.45
CA PRO A 63 5.95 8.38 -10.14
C PRO A 63 4.42 8.32 -10.23
N LYS A 64 3.83 8.86 -11.31
CA LYS A 64 2.39 8.83 -11.57
C LYS A 64 1.90 7.43 -11.91
N ALA A 65 2.62 6.70 -12.75
CA ALA A 65 2.32 5.31 -13.08
C ALA A 65 2.39 4.41 -11.83
N VAL A 66 3.35 4.66 -10.93
CA VAL A 66 3.45 3.95 -9.64
C VAL A 66 2.22 4.22 -8.78
N ASP A 67 1.86 5.49 -8.56
CA ASP A 67 0.73 5.83 -7.70
C ASP A 67 -0.60 5.32 -8.31
N GLU A 68 -0.79 5.42 -9.62
CA GLU A 68 -1.97 4.88 -10.30
C GLU A 68 -2.00 3.35 -10.27
N GLY A 69 -0.88 2.66 -10.50
CA GLY A 69 -0.84 1.20 -10.46
C GLY A 69 -1.18 0.63 -9.09
N LEU A 70 -0.67 1.26 -8.02
CA LEU A 70 -0.98 0.88 -6.65
C LEU A 70 -2.41 1.22 -6.24
N ARG A 71 -3.02 2.26 -6.82
CA ARG A 71 -4.47 2.49 -6.68
C ARG A 71 -5.23 1.42 -7.43
N TRP A 72 -4.97 1.28 -8.73
CA TRP A 72 -5.71 0.43 -9.67
C TRP A 72 -5.75 -1.02 -9.20
N VAL A 73 -4.62 -1.57 -8.74
CA VAL A 73 -4.54 -2.87 -8.08
C VAL A 73 -3.72 -2.71 -6.80
N ALA A 74 -4.42 -2.54 -5.67
CA ALA A 74 -3.79 -2.48 -4.35
C ALA A 74 -3.18 -3.85 -3.99
N PRO A 75 -1.85 -3.99 -3.85
CA PRO A 75 -1.21 -5.28 -3.58
C PRO A 75 -1.71 -5.92 -2.29
N ILE A 76 -1.92 -5.09 -1.25
CA ILE A 76 -2.62 -5.47 -0.02
C ILE A 76 -4.05 -4.94 -0.08
N GLY A 77 -4.97 -5.79 -0.51
CA GLY A 77 -6.39 -5.43 -0.69
C GLY A 77 -7.19 -5.28 0.61
N THR A 78 -6.72 -5.84 1.73
CA THR A 78 -7.46 -5.86 2.99
C THR A 78 -6.55 -5.57 4.18
N GLN A 79 -6.97 -4.66 5.07
CA GLN A 79 -6.29 -4.36 6.32
C GLN A 79 -7.24 -4.56 7.50
N THR A 80 -6.85 -5.36 8.49
CA THR A 80 -7.71 -5.67 9.63
C THR A 80 -7.38 -4.82 10.86
N ARG A 81 -8.42 -4.50 11.65
CA ARG A 81 -8.33 -3.88 12.97
C ARG A 81 -9.27 -4.60 13.92
N GLN A 82 -9.13 -4.34 15.21
CA GLN A 82 -10.11 -4.75 16.21
C GLN A 82 -10.55 -3.52 16.99
N THR A 83 -11.86 -3.37 17.19
CA THR A 83 -12.40 -2.27 18.00
C THR A 83 -11.99 -2.43 19.46
N THR A 84 -11.61 -1.34 20.12
CA THR A 84 -11.28 -1.34 21.56
C THR A 84 -12.46 -0.95 22.43
N ARG A 85 -13.49 -0.36 21.83
CA ARG A 85 -14.77 0.04 22.44
C ARG A 85 -15.85 0.02 21.35
N ALA A 86 -17.11 0.15 21.75
CA ALA A 86 -18.17 0.39 20.78
C ALA A 86 -17.88 1.67 19.97
N VAL A 87 -18.07 1.59 18.65
CA VAL A 87 -17.82 2.70 17.72
C VAL A 87 -18.85 2.67 16.60
N GLU A 88 -19.33 3.85 16.21
CA GLU A 88 -20.22 3.99 15.05
C GLU A 88 -19.40 4.25 13.79
N ILE A 89 -19.60 3.43 12.76
CA ILE A 89 -18.95 3.56 11.44
C ILE A 89 -20.00 3.31 10.36
N GLY A 90 -20.15 4.24 9.41
CA GLY A 90 -21.10 4.08 8.30
C GLY A 90 -22.56 3.92 8.75
N GLY A 91 -22.95 4.55 9.87
CA GLY A 91 -24.29 4.43 10.45
C GLY A 91 -24.55 3.13 11.22
N ALA A 92 -23.56 2.26 11.38
CA ALA A 92 -23.65 1.02 12.15
C ALA A 92 -22.80 1.08 13.42
N VAL A 93 -23.36 0.65 14.55
CA VAL A 93 -22.61 0.50 15.81
C VAL A 93 -21.90 -0.84 15.83
N ILE A 94 -20.58 -0.82 15.86
CA ILE A 94 -19.71 -1.99 15.96
C ILE A 94 -19.32 -2.18 17.43
N PRO A 95 -19.61 -3.34 18.06
CA PRO A 95 -19.25 -3.61 19.45
C PRO A 95 -17.74 -3.61 19.70
N ALA A 96 -17.33 -3.46 20.97
CA ALA A 96 -15.94 -3.64 21.38
C ALA A 96 -15.45 -5.08 21.11
N GLY A 97 -14.17 -5.25 20.79
CA GLY A 97 -13.57 -6.56 20.52
C GLY A 97 -13.91 -7.15 19.15
N THR A 98 -14.55 -6.38 18.27
CA THR A 98 -15.00 -6.85 16.96
C THR A 98 -13.89 -6.66 15.92
N PRO A 99 -13.51 -7.71 15.17
CA PRO A 99 -12.64 -7.56 14.00
C PRO A 99 -13.33 -6.75 12.90
N VAL A 100 -12.61 -5.79 12.33
CA VAL A 100 -13.08 -4.94 11.23
C VAL A 100 -12.05 -5.02 10.11
N ALA A 101 -12.50 -5.27 8.89
CA ALA A 101 -11.67 -5.29 7.70
C ALA A 101 -11.89 -4.02 6.87
N ALA A 102 -10.84 -3.23 6.67
CA ALA A 102 -10.82 -2.17 5.68
C ALA A 102 -10.43 -2.75 4.33
N LEU A 103 -11.38 -2.80 3.40
CA LEU A 103 -11.20 -3.31 2.05
C LEU A 103 -10.60 -2.22 1.15
N VAL A 104 -9.27 -2.10 1.19
CA VAL A 104 -8.48 -1.15 0.40
C VAL A 104 -8.73 -1.32 -1.09
N SER A 105 -8.83 -2.55 -1.58
CA SER A 105 -9.12 -2.81 -2.99
C SER A 105 -10.46 -2.22 -3.42
N SER A 106 -11.48 -2.29 -2.57
CA SER A 106 -12.78 -1.66 -2.80
C SER A 106 -12.69 -0.15 -2.69
N ALA A 107 -12.00 0.38 -1.68
CA ALA A 107 -11.83 1.83 -1.51
C ALA A 107 -11.05 2.47 -2.67
N SER A 108 -10.09 1.76 -3.26
CA SER A 108 -9.38 2.18 -4.47
C SER A 108 -10.27 2.24 -5.71
N ARG A 109 -11.43 1.59 -5.69
CA ARG A 109 -12.41 1.57 -6.78
C ARG A 109 -13.70 2.34 -6.45
N ASP A 110 -13.72 3.11 -5.36
CA ASP A 110 -14.89 3.88 -4.93
C ASP A 110 -15.24 4.98 -5.94
N GLU A 111 -16.39 4.84 -6.61
CA GLU A 111 -16.89 5.75 -7.65
C GLU A 111 -17.25 7.13 -7.10
N SER A 112 -17.47 7.25 -5.77
CA SER A 112 -17.67 8.57 -5.15
C SER A 112 -16.37 9.38 -5.05
N ARG A 113 -15.22 8.73 -5.28
CA ARG A 113 -13.89 9.33 -5.17
C ARG A 113 -13.10 9.31 -6.48
N PHE A 114 -13.24 8.26 -7.28
CA PHE A 114 -12.46 8.07 -8.49
C PHE A 114 -13.39 7.91 -9.69
N THR A 115 -13.22 8.76 -10.69
CA THR A 115 -13.94 8.68 -11.97
C THR A 115 -13.41 7.49 -12.77
N ASP A 116 -14.29 6.66 -13.31
CA ASP A 116 -13.94 5.42 -14.03
C ASP A 116 -12.84 4.62 -13.28
N PRO A 117 -13.09 4.18 -12.04
CA PRO A 117 -12.05 3.64 -11.16
C PRO A 117 -11.38 2.39 -11.71
N ASP A 118 -12.09 1.65 -12.57
CA ASP A 118 -11.60 0.43 -13.21
C ASP A 118 -10.61 0.68 -14.34
N ARG A 119 -10.56 1.92 -14.87
CA ARG A 119 -9.60 2.31 -15.89
C ARG A 119 -8.28 2.71 -15.24
N PHE A 120 -7.18 2.20 -15.80
CA PHE A 120 -5.83 2.64 -15.47
C PHE A 120 -5.53 3.95 -16.21
N ASP A 121 -5.18 4.99 -15.46
CA ASP A 121 -4.88 6.31 -16.00
C ASP A 121 -3.76 7.03 -15.24
N ILE A 122 -2.58 7.16 -15.86
CA ILE A 122 -1.42 7.87 -15.29
C ILE A 122 -1.66 9.38 -15.12
N HIS A 123 -2.74 9.93 -15.69
CA HIS A 123 -3.11 11.34 -15.55
C HIS A 123 -4.12 11.60 -14.42
N ARG A 124 -4.50 10.57 -13.66
CA ARG A 124 -5.44 10.69 -12.54
C ARG A 124 -4.91 11.66 -11.47
N ASP A 125 -5.74 12.64 -11.09
CA ASP A 125 -5.41 13.68 -10.09
C ASP A 125 -6.47 13.80 -8.98
N GLU A 126 -7.21 12.73 -8.69
CA GLU A 126 -8.29 12.70 -7.69
C GLU A 126 -7.77 12.43 -6.26
N GLY A 127 -6.49 12.75 -6.03
CA GLY A 127 -5.81 12.64 -4.74
C GLY A 127 -5.30 11.24 -4.39
N ASN A 128 -4.90 11.09 -3.12
CA ASN A 128 -4.16 9.92 -2.65
C ASN A 128 -5.00 8.64 -2.62
N HIS A 129 -4.37 7.50 -2.89
CA HIS A 129 -4.93 6.16 -2.72
C HIS A 129 -4.57 5.56 -1.35
N ALA A 130 -5.24 4.46 -0.98
CA ALA A 130 -5.13 3.84 0.35
C ALA A 130 -4.18 2.62 0.40
N ALA A 131 -3.41 2.34 -0.66
CA ALA A 131 -2.62 1.09 -0.77
C ALA A 131 -1.55 0.94 0.32
N PHE A 132 -1.06 2.05 0.89
CA PHE A 132 -0.12 2.04 2.02
C PHE A 132 -0.81 2.16 3.40
N GLY A 133 -2.14 2.17 3.43
CA GLY A 133 -2.94 2.37 4.64
C GLY A 133 -2.89 3.80 5.17
N PHE A 134 -3.36 3.97 6.42
CA PHE A 134 -3.39 5.25 7.14
C PHE A 134 -3.18 5.04 8.64
N GLY A 135 -2.82 6.12 9.34
CA GLY A 135 -2.74 6.17 10.81
C GLY A 135 -1.50 5.48 11.40
N HIS A 136 -1.60 5.03 12.65
CA HIS A 136 -0.46 4.46 13.40
C HIS A 136 0.18 3.22 12.76
N HIS A 137 -0.56 2.52 11.90
CA HIS A 137 -0.08 1.34 11.16
C HIS A 137 0.14 1.65 9.67
N PHE A 138 0.39 2.92 9.34
CA PHE A 138 0.84 3.31 8.00
C PHE A 138 2.10 2.53 7.60
N CYS A 139 2.20 2.15 6.31
CA CYS A 139 3.31 1.35 5.81
C CYS A 139 4.66 2.01 6.11
N SER A 140 5.47 1.36 6.95
CA SER A 140 6.84 1.80 7.27
C SER A 140 7.79 1.71 6.07
N GLY A 141 7.47 0.83 5.11
CA GLY A 141 8.25 0.62 3.89
C GLY A 141 7.84 1.50 2.71
N ARG A 142 6.87 2.42 2.85
CA ARG A 142 6.29 3.16 1.72
C ARG A 142 7.35 3.80 0.82
N PHE A 143 8.26 4.57 1.42
CA PHE A 143 9.28 5.29 0.65
C PHE A 143 10.23 4.33 -0.06
N PHE A 144 10.70 3.30 0.64
CA PHE A 144 11.60 2.30 0.06
C PHE A 144 10.94 1.50 -1.07
N ALA A 145 9.72 1.00 -0.86
CA ALA A 145 8.97 0.26 -1.88
C ALA A 145 8.71 1.13 -3.11
N ARG A 146 8.41 2.42 -2.90
CA ARG A 146 8.23 3.38 -3.98
C ARG A 146 9.50 3.59 -4.80
N GLU A 147 10.64 3.79 -4.15
CA GLU A 147 11.93 3.88 -4.84
C GLU A 147 12.18 2.61 -5.67
N GLN A 148 11.96 1.42 -5.10
CA GLN A 148 12.12 0.15 -5.83
C GLN A 148 11.25 0.03 -7.09
N MET A 149 10.06 0.63 -7.11
CA MET A 149 9.17 0.61 -8.28
C MET A 149 9.45 1.75 -9.26
N CYS A 150 10.13 2.81 -8.82
CA CYS A 150 10.51 3.94 -9.67
C CYS A 150 11.86 3.76 -10.39
N LEU A 151 12.73 2.88 -9.88
CA LEU A 151 14.02 2.51 -10.49
C LEU A 151 13.84 1.63 -11.72
#